data_AF-A0A944YI67-F1
#
_entry.id   AF-A0A944YI67-F1
#
_cell.length_a   1.000
_cell.length_b   1.000
_cell.length_c   1.000
_cell.angle_alpha   90.00
_cell.angle_beta   90.00
_cell.angle_gamma   90.00
#
_symmetry.space_group_name_H-M   'P 1'
#
loop_
_entity.id
_entity.type
_entity.pdbx_description
1 polymer ?
#
loop_
_entity_poly.entity_id
_entity_poly.type
_entity_poly.pdbx_seq_one_letter_code
_entity_poly.pdbx_strand_id
1 'polypeptide(L)'
;MVCDSEINKEERLKWGEVILQHSFDEEDWYLARSSLIKLLSLNNKYADEDAIRSYICCCAEATSGTIPLPPLKDLVSDFYNHYGMESAKEK
;
A
#
# COMPACT_ATOMS: atom_id res chain seq x y z
N MET A 1 -19.13 7.30 6.67
CA MET A 1 -18.89 7.65 5.26
C MET A 1 -17.38 7.61 5.08
N VAL A 2 -16.86 6.43 4.73
CA VAL A 2 -15.41 6.26 4.51
C VAL A 2 -15.15 6.75 3.10
N CYS A 3 -14.15 7.61 2.92
CA CYS A 3 -13.80 8.26 1.67
C CYS A 3 -13.48 7.22 0.60
N ASP A 4 -14.51 6.80 -0.12
CA ASP A 4 -14.45 6.13 -1.42
C ASP A 4 -13.95 7.19 -2.39
N SER A 5 -12.64 7.44 -2.40
CA SER A 5 -12.00 7.94 -3.61
C SER A 5 -12.24 6.83 -4.62
N GLU A 6 -13.28 6.97 -5.43
CA GLU A 6 -13.73 5.99 -6.43
C GLU A 6 -12.50 5.44 -7.14
N ILE A 7 -12.06 4.23 -6.73
CA ILE A 7 -10.95 3.58 -7.40
C ILE A 7 -11.49 3.32 -8.80
N ASN A 8 -10.93 4.02 -9.79
CA ASN A 8 -11.35 3.90 -11.17
C ASN A 8 -11.33 2.42 -11.58
N LYS A 9 -12.23 1.98 -12.47
CA LYS A 9 -12.36 0.56 -12.83
C LYS A 9 -11.02 -0.06 -13.25
N GLU A 10 -10.18 0.71 -13.94
CA GLU A 10 -8.82 0.32 -14.31
C GLU A 10 -7.92 0.09 -13.10
N GLU A 11 -7.93 1.00 -12.12
CA GLU A 11 -7.14 0.83 -10.90
C GLU A 11 -7.63 -0.38 -10.11
N ARG A 12 -8.94 -0.62 -10.04
CA ARG A 12 -9.51 -1.79 -9.37
C ARG A 12 -9.05 -3.10 -10.00
N LEU A 13 -8.98 -3.16 -11.33
CA LEU A 13 -8.43 -4.31 -12.05
C LEU A 13 -6.96 -4.51 -11.72
N LYS A 14 -6.16 -3.44 -11.78
CA LYS A 14 -4.74 -3.52 -11.44
C LYS A 14 -4.54 -4.02 -10.01
N TRP A 15 -5.23 -3.45 -9.02
CA TRP A 15 -5.19 -3.93 -7.63
C TRP A 15 -5.56 -5.41 -7.54
N GLY A 16 -6.64 -5.84 -8.21
CA GLY A 16 -7.05 -7.25 -8.25
C GLY A 16 -5.98 -8.18 -8.82
N GLU A 17 -5.32 -7.79 -9.92
CA GLU A 17 -4.21 -8.57 -10.48
C GLU A 17 -3.06 -8.69 -9.48
N VAL A 18 -2.64 -7.59 -8.84
CA VAL A 18 -1.53 -7.62 -7.89
C VAL A 18 -1.86 -8.46 -6.67
N ILE A 19 -3.06 -8.29 -6.09
CA ILE A 19 -3.53 -9.09 -4.95
C ILE A 19 -3.44 -10.58 -5.25
N LEU A 20 -3.86 -11.01 -6.45
CA LEU A 20 -3.81 -12.41 -6.88
C LEU A 20 -2.38 -12.93 -7.08
N GLN A 21 -1.39 -12.07 -7.32
CA GLN A 21 0.01 -12.47 -7.51
C GLN A 21 0.76 -12.65 -6.18
N HIS A 22 0.23 -12.15 -5.06
CA HIS A 22 0.88 -12.22 -3.76
C HIS A 22 0.15 -13.14 -2.78
N SER A 23 0.87 -13.57 -1.75
CA SER A 23 0.35 -14.46 -0.70
C SER A 23 -0.49 -13.75 0.37
N PHE A 24 -0.94 -12.52 0.12
CA PHE A 24 -1.73 -11.71 1.06
C PHE A 24 -3.18 -11.60 0.61
N ASP A 25 -4.11 -11.59 1.55
CA ASP A 25 -5.54 -11.42 1.29
C ASP A 25 -5.87 -9.99 0.82
N GLU A 26 -6.96 -9.83 0.05
CA GLU A 26 -7.45 -8.51 -0.39
C GLU A 26 -7.63 -7.52 0.77
N GLU A 27 -8.06 -8.01 1.94
CA GLU A 27 -8.22 -7.19 3.15
C GLU A 27 -6.88 -6.58 3.61
N ASP A 28 -5.79 -7.35 3.55
CA ASP A 28 -4.44 -6.88 3.90
C ASP A 28 -4.00 -5.75 2.98
N TRP A 29 -4.29 -5.83 1.68
CA TRP A 29 -3.99 -4.78 0.72
C TRP A 29 -4.80 -3.51 0.98
N TYR A 30 -6.10 -3.65 1.29
CA TYR A 30 -6.94 -2.51 1.65
C TYR A 30 -6.47 -1.83 2.94
N LEU A 31 -6.12 -2.61 3.95
CA LEU A 31 -5.59 -2.11 5.22
C LEU A 31 -4.24 -1.42 5.03
N ALA A 32 -3.35 -2.00 4.22
CA ALA A 32 -2.05 -1.43 3.90
C ALA A 32 -2.20 -0.10 3.15
N ARG A 33 -3.06 -0.05 2.12
CA ARG A 33 -3.40 1.18 1.39
C ARG A 33 -3.95 2.25 2.32
N SER A 34 -4.94 1.92 3.14
CA SER A 34 -5.54 2.87 4.08
C SER A 34 -4.53 3.40 5.09
N SER A 35 -3.64 2.53 5.59
CA SER A 35 -2.58 2.89 6.53
C SER A 35 -1.56 3.82 5.88
N LEU A 36 -1.12 3.51 4.65
CA LEU A 36 -0.18 4.35 3.91
C LEU A 36 -0.76 5.74 3.60
N ILE A 37 -2.01 5.82 3.16
CA ILE A 37 -2.69 7.10 2.92
C ILE A 37 -2.79 7.92 4.20
N LYS A 38 -3.08 7.29 5.34
CA LYS A 38 -3.08 7.97 6.65
C LYS A 38 -1.70 8.48 7.02
N LEU A 39 -0.65 7.67 6.85
CA LEU A 39 0.75 8.08 7.12
C LEU A 39 1.18 9.26 6.25
N LEU A 40 0.85 9.21 4.95
CA LEU A 40 1.10 10.31 4.02
C LEU A 40 0.39 11.58 4.49
N SER A 41 -0.91 11.49 4.81
CA SER A 41 -1.70 12.62 5.30
C SER A 41 -1.14 13.22 6.59
N LEU A 42 -0.71 12.37 7.54
CA LEU A 42 -0.06 12.80 8.78
C LEU A 42 1.25 13.56 8.52
N ASN A 43 2.00 13.14 7.50
CA ASN A 43 3.25 13.79 7.09
C ASN A 43 3.06 14.96 6.12
N ASN A 44 1.82 15.42 5.88
CA ASN A 44 1.52 16.44 4.85
C ASN A 44 2.02 16.08 3.45
N LYS A 45 2.05 14.78 3.15
CA LYS A 45 2.43 14.25 1.84
C LYS A 45 1.22 13.63 1.14
N TYR A 46 1.31 13.52 -0.17
CA TYR A 46 0.34 12.79 -0.98
C TYR A 46 1.05 11.90 -2.00
N ALA A 47 0.41 10.79 -2.36
CA ALA A 47 0.89 9.89 -3.40
C ALA A 47 -0.29 9.45 -4.27
N ASP A 48 -0.02 9.28 -5.56
CA ASP A 48 -0.97 8.74 -6.52
C ASP A 48 -1.24 7.25 -6.24
N GLU A 49 -2.40 6.75 -6.63
CA GLU A 49 -2.78 5.33 -6.45
C GLU A 49 -1.76 4.36 -7.07
N ASP A 50 -1.18 4.75 -8.20
CA ASP A 50 -0.13 3.99 -8.88
C ASP A 50 1.15 3.86 -8.03
N ALA A 51 1.56 4.97 -7.40
CA ALA A 51 2.72 5.00 -6.50
C ALA A 51 2.46 4.21 -5.22
N ILE A 52 1.25 4.34 -4.64
CA ILE A 52 0.81 3.56 -3.48
C ILE A 52 0.85 2.07 -3.81
N ARG A 53 0.24 1.66 -4.93
CA ARG A 53 0.23 0.25 -5.36
C ARG A 53 1.65 -0.28 -5.55
N SER A 54 2.48 0.44 -6.31
CA SER A 54 3.86 0.03 -6.58
C SER A 54 4.68 -0.09 -5.29
N TYR A 55 4.48 0.82 -4.34
CA TYR A 55 5.14 0.79 -3.04
C TYR A 55 4.74 -0.43 -2.21
N ILE A 56 3.44 -0.70 -2.08
CA ILE A 56 2.93 -1.85 -1.34
C ILE A 56 3.34 -3.16 -2.00
N CYS A 57 3.34 -3.20 -3.34
CA CYS A 57 3.82 -4.33 -4.13
C CYS A 57 5.29 -4.62 -3.82
N CYS A 58 6.14 -3.60 -3.80
CA CYS A 58 7.55 -3.75 -3.44
C CYS A 58 7.73 -4.23 -2.00
N CYS A 59 6.91 -3.75 -1.05
CA CYS A 59 6.92 -4.23 0.34
C CYS A 59 6.53 -5.71 0.45
N ALA A 60 5.49 -6.11 -0.30
CA ALA A 60 5.03 -7.50 -0.37
C ALA A 60 6.12 -8.39 -0.98
N GLU A 61 6.71 -7.99 -2.11
CA GLU A 61 7.80 -8.70 -2.77
C GLU A 61 9.01 -8.86 -1.86
N ALA A 62 9.45 -7.78 -1.20
CA ALA A 62 10.58 -7.80 -0.27
C ALA A 62 10.38 -8.75 0.91
N THR A 63 9.13 -9.04 1.28
CA THR A 63 8.77 -9.88 2.43
C THR A 63 8.47 -11.34 2.04
N SER A 64 8.45 -11.67 0.74
CA SER A 64 8.10 -12.99 0.16
C SER A 64 8.95 -14.19 0.61
N GLY A 65 9.88 -14.01 1.55
CA GLY A 65 10.75 -15.06 2.09
C GLY A 65 10.77 -15.15 3.62
N THR A 66 9.97 -14.37 4.35
CA THR A 66 9.98 -14.38 5.82
C THR A 66 8.78 -15.15 6.38
N ILE A 67 9.03 -16.10 7.29
CA ILE A 67 7.99 -16.86 8.00
C ILE A 67 8.19 -16.67 9.51
N PRO A 68 7.14 -16.27 10.26
CA PRO A 68 5.76 -16.02 9.82
C PRO A 68 5.62 -14.71 9.02
N LEU A 69 4.74 -14.70 8.02
CA LEU A 69 4.41 -13.49 7.26
C LEU A 69 3.65 -12.52 8.18
N PRO A 70 4.19 -11.33 8.49
CA PRO A 70 3.44 -10.30 9.19
C PRO A 70 2.36 -9.70 8.27
N PRO A 71 1.31 -9.08 8.83
CA PRO A 71 0.27 -8.44 8.03
C PRO A 71 0.85 -7.32 7.16
N LEU A 72 0.35 -7.18 5.94
CA LEU A 72 0.91 -6.27 4.94
C LEU A 72 0.91 -4.81 5.41
N LYS A 73 -0.09 -4.43 6.21
CA LYS A 73 -0.18 -3.10 6.82
C LYS A 73 1.02 -2.76 7.69
N ASP A 74 1.54 -3.73 8.45
CA ASP A 74 2.64 -3.52 9.40
C ASP A 74 3.92 -3.37 8.62
N LEU A 75 4.14 -4.21 7.60
CA LEU A 75 5.26 -4.09 6.68
C LEU A 75 5.29 -2.72 6.01
N VAL A 76 4.18 -2.30 5.41
CA VAL A 76 4.11 -1.02 4.72
C VAL A 76 4.35 0.14 5.67
N SER A 77 3.83 0.07 6.90
CA SER A 77 4.05 1.09 7.92
C SER A 77 5.50 1.13 8.38
N ASP A 78 6.13 -0.03 8.59
CA ASP A 78 7.52 -0.17 9.00
C ASP A 78 8.47 0.32 7.90
N PHE A 79 8.28 -0.15 6.66
CA PHE A 79 9.01 0.33 5.49
C PHE A 79 8.86 1.84 5.32
N TYR A 80 7.64 2.38 5.47
CA TYR A 80 7.44 3.83 5.38
C TYR A 80 8.15 4.58 6.51
N ASN A 81 8.23 4.02 7.71
CA ASN A 81 8.95 4.65 8.81
C ASN A 81 10.47 4.60 8.61
N HIS A 82 10.99 3.48 8.10
CA HIS A 82 12.42 3.24 7.88
C HIS A 82 12.97 3.94 6.64
N TYR A 83 12.27 3.86 5.52
CA TYR A 83 12.73 4.35 4.21
C TYR A 83 11.98 5.60 3.75
N GLY A 84 10.78 5.86 4.29
CA GLY A 84 9.88 6.86 3.74
C GLY A 84 9.28 6.41 2.41
N MET A 85 8.68 7.36 1.71
CA MET A 85 8.18 7.15 0.35
C MET A 85 8.74 8.26 -0.53
N GLU A 86 9.77 7.97 -1.32
CA GLU A 86 10.40 8.95 -2.23
C GLU A 86 9.42 9.46 -3.29
N SER A 87 8.48 8.61 -3.71
CA SER A 87 7.41 8.98 -4.66
C SER A 87 6.33 9.88 -4.05
N ALA A 88 6.36 10.11 -2.73
CA ALA A 88 5.40 10.97 -2.05
C ALA A 88 5.77 12.44 -2.23
N LYS A 89 4.83 13.21 -2.77
CA LYS A 89 4.98 14.64 -2.98
C LYS A 89 4.57 15.39 -1.71
N GLU A 90 5.35 16.41 -1.36
CA GLU A 90 4.95 17.36 -0.31
C GLU A 90 3.75 18.19 -0.79
N LYS A 91 2.79 18.38 0.11
CA LYS A 91 1.56 19.11 -0.16
C LYS A 91 1.73 20.62 -0.02
#